data_AF-A0A9D5Z459-F1
#
_entry.id   AF-A0A9D5Z459-F1
#
_cell.length_a   1.000
_cell.length_b   1.000
_cell.length_c   1.000
_cell.angle_alpha   90.00
_cell.angle_beta   90.00
_cell.angle_gamma   90.00
#
_symmetry.space_group_name_H-M   'P 1'
#
loop_
_entity.id
_entity.type
_entity.pdbx_description
1 polymer ?
#
loop_
_entity_poly.entity_id
_entity_poly.type
_entity_poly.pdbx_seq_one_letter_code
_entity_poly.pdbx_strand_id
1 'polypeptide(L)' 'MNSPCVARCGLNDDDYCMGCYRHVEEIVAWSNLDDSQKRDIVAKLDERRQQFCGQDHSQILSRDKWLEAQSNLIDK' A
#
# COMPACT_ATOMS: atom_id res chain seq x y z
N MET A 1 -3.80 9.92 -13.46
CA MET A 1 -2.71 9.87 -12.47
C MET A 1 -2.07 8.49 -12.51
N ASN A 2 -0.77 8.38 -12.76
CA ASN A 2 -0.10 7.06 -12.83
C ASN A 2 0.05 6.50 -11.43
N SER A 3 -0.34 5.23 -11.23
CA SER A 3 -0.11 4.53 -9.97
C SER A 3 1.41 4.37 -9.77
N PRO A 4 1.98 4.69 -8.60
CA PRO A 4 3.41 4.51 -8.31
C PRO A 4 3.79 3.02 -8.12
N CYS A 5 3.01 2.10 -8.70
CA CYS A 5 3.21 0.68 -8.58
C CYS A 5 4.33 0.22 -9.52
N VAL A 6 5.33 -0.46 -8.96
CA VAL A 6 6.46 -1.05 -9.71
C VAL A 6 6.24 -2.54 -10.05
N ALA A 7 4.99 -3.01 -9.93
CA ALA A 7 4.57 -4.41 -10.14
C ALA A 7 5.39 -5.45 -9.36
N ARG A 8 6.02 -5.04 -8.26
CA ARG A 8 6.76 -5.89 -7.33
C ARG A 8 6.08 -5.83 -5.97
N CYS A 9 5.08 -6.67 -5.78
CA CYS A 9 4.30 -6.75 -4.55
C CYS A 9 5.02 -7.63 -3.53
N GLY A 10 5.46 -7.05 -2.42
CA GLY A 10 5.95 -7.75 -1.23
C GLY A 10 5.66 -6.87 -0.03
N LEU A 11 4.92 -7.38 0.94
CA LEU A 11 4.58 -6.66 2.17
C LEU A 11 5.65 -6.89 3.23
N ASN A 12 5.85 -5.92 4.11
CA ASN A 12 6.53 -6.13 5.38
C ASN A 12 5.54 -6.61 6.46
N ASP A 13 6.02 -6.81 7.68
CA ASP A 13 5.21 -7.23 8.83
C ASP A 13 4.10 -6.23 9.21
N ASP A 14 4.26 -4.96 8.82
CA ASP A 14 3.29 -3.89 9.01
C ASP A 14 2.36 -3.69 7.78
N ASP A 15 2.29 -4.66 6.86
CA ASP A 15 1.43 -4.63 5.67
C ASP A 15 1.71 -3.47 4.70
N TYR A 16 2.93 -2.93 4.71
CA TYR A 16 3.42 -1.99 3.71
C TYR A 16 4.12 -2.71 2.58
N CYS A 17 3.73 -2.38 1.35
CA CYS A 17 4.41 -2.88 0.16
C CYS A 17 5.80 -2.27 0.06
N MET A 18 6.84 -3.07 0.14
CA MET A 18 8.23 -2.64 0.08
C MET A 18 8.69 -2.17 -1.31
N GLY A 19 7.88 -2.39 -2.35
CA GLY A 19 8.12 -1.86 -3.69
C GLY A 19 7.57 -0.43 -3.90
N CYS A 20 6.33 -0.17 -3.47
CA CYS A 20 5.65 1.12 -3.66
C CYS A 20 5.42 1.91 -2.37
N TYR A 21 5.77 1.36 -1.21
CA TYR A 21 5.62 1.89 0.16
C TYR A 21 4.18 2.21 0.56
N ARG A 22 3.21 1.62 -0.13
CA ARG A 22 1.78 1.77 0.14
C ARG A 22 1.29 0.70 1.09
N HIS A 23 0.41 1.07 2.01
CA HIS A 23 -0.26 0.09 2.86
C HIS A 23 -1.23 -0.75 2.04
N VAL A 24 -1.46 -2.00 2.43
CA VAL A 24 -2.38 -2.91 1.72
C VAL A 24 -3.79 -2.31 1.59
N GLU A 25 -4.29 -1.64 2.62
CA GLU A 25 -5.59 -0.96 2.59
C GLU A 25 -5.62 0.16 1.55
N GLU A 26 -4.56 0.95 1.43
CA GLU A 26 -4.47 2.00 0.42
C GLU A 26 -4.41 1.42 -1.00
N ILE A 27 -3.77 0.25 -1.18
CA ILE A 27 -3.70 -0.46 -2.46
C ILE A 27 -5.10 -0.93 -2.87
N VAL A 28 -5.85 -1.53 -1.94
CA VAL A 28 -7.24 -1.98 -2.16
C VAL A 28 -8.15 -0.79 -2.45
N ALA A 29 -8.03 0.28 -1.66
CA ALA A 29 -8.85 1.49 -1.80
C ALA A 29 -8.50 2.33 -3.04
N TRP A 30 -7.33 2.15 -3.66
CA TRP A 30 -6.80 3.06 -4.69
C TRP A 30 -7.77 3.36 -5.84
N SER A 31 -8.52 2.37 -6.29
CA SER A 31 -9.52 2.54 -7.35
C SER A 31 -10.71 3.38 -6.92
N ASN A 32 -11.02 3.40 -5.63
CA ASN A 32 -12.14 4.12 -5.02
C ASN A 32 -11.76 5.51 -4.46
N LEU A 33 -10.46 5.83 -4.38
CA LEU A 33 -9.99 7.10 -3.84
C LEU A 33 -10.01 8.24 -4.87
N ASP A 34 -10.32 9.44 -4.42
CA ASP A 34 -10.27 10.67 -5.22
C ASP A 34 -8.83 11.14 -5.46
N ASP A 35 -8.61 11.95 -6.50
CA ASP A 35 -7.29 12.52 -6.83
C ASP A 35 -6.67 13.33 -5.66
N SER A 36 -7.47 13.90 -4.76
CA SER A 36 -6.97 14.54 -3.55
C SER A 36 -6.35 13.53 -2.58
N GLN A 37 -7.08 12.44 -2.30
CA GLN A 37 -6.61 11.38 -1.41
C GLN A 37 -5.41 10.63 -2.00
N LYS A 38 -5.43 10.42 -3.33
CA LYS A 38 -4.29 9.84 -4.06
C LYS A 38 -3.02 10.68 -3.90
N ARG A 39 -3.14 12.01 -3.98
CA ARG A 39 -2.02 12.93 -3.75
C ARG A 39 -1.48 12.86 -2.32
N ASP A 40 -2.37 12.82 -1.33
CA ASP A 40 -2.01 12.71 0.08
C ASP A 40 -1.23 11.42 0.37
N ILE A 41 -1.70 10.29 -0.18
CA ILE A 41 -1.00 9.01 -0.08
C ILE A 41 0.37 9.10 -0.73
N VAL A 42 0.46 9.63 -1.95
CA VAL A 42 1.74 9.75 -2.68
C VAL A 42 2.73 10.62 -1.92
N ALA A 43 2.28 11.68 -1.25
CA ALA A 43 3.13 12.52 -0.41
C ALA A 43 3.73 11.72 0.76
N LYS A 44 2.91 10.89 1.43
CA LYS A 44 3.35 10.00 2.52
C LYS A 44 4.32 8.90 2.07
N LEU A 45 4.30 8.51 0.79
CA LEU A 45 5.23 7.49 0.28
C LEU A 45 6.68 7.92 0.35
N ASP A 46 6.96 9.21 0.22
CA ASP A 46 8.34 9.71 0.33
C ASP A 46 8.87 9.51 1.75
N GLU A 47 8.08 9.88 2.76
CA GLU A 47 8.40 9.67 4.17
C GLU A 47 8.55 8.18 4.51
N ARG A 48 7.61 7.35 4.07
CA ARG A 48 7.64 5.89 4.30
C ARG A 48 8.83 5.24 3.62
N ARG A 49 9.21 5.69 2.42
CA ARG A 49 10.40 5.18 1.72
C ARG A 49 11.67 5.43 2.54
N GLN A 50 11.78 6.59 3.18
CA GLN A 50 12.91 6.90 4.05
C GLN A 50 12.89 6.03 5.32
N GLN A 51 11.71 5.79 5.90
CA GLN A 51 11.54 4.94 7.09
C GLN A 51 11.87 3.46 6.84
N PHE A 52 11.46 2.94 5.70
CA PHE A 52 11.58 1.52 5.35
C PHE A 52 12.76 1.22 4.42
N CYS A 53 13.66 2.19 4.20
CA CYS A 53 14.87 2.01 3.41
C CYS A 53 15.74 0.90 4.02
N GLY A 54 15.70 -0.29 3.41
CA GLY A 54 16.46 -1.46 3.84
C GLY A 54 15.64 -2.59 4.49
N GLN A 55 14.31 -2.52 4.50
CA GLN A 55 13.50 -3.67 4.90
C GLN A 55 13.33 -4.69 3.76
N ASP A 56 13.13 -5.95 4.14
CA ASP A 56 12.95 -7.08 3.23
C ASP A 56 11.47 -7.39 2.99
N HIS A 57 11.18 -8.14 1.93
CA HIS A 57 9.82 -8.58 1.60
C HIS A 57 9.49 -9.81 2.45
N SER A 58 8.96 -9.61 3.66
CA SER A 58 8.64 -10.74 4.52
C SER A 58 7.40 -11.51 4.05
N GLN A 59 6.42 -10.84 3.44
CA GLN A 59 5.12 -11.42 3.11
C GLN A 59 4.71 -11.17 1.64
N ILE A 60 3.90 -12.06 1.08
CA ILE A 60 3.32 -11.89 -0.26
C ILE A 60 1.92 -11.30 -0.11
N LEU A 61 1.57 -10.34 -0.97
CA LEU A 61 0.20 -9.84 -1.08
C LEU A 61 -0.71 -10.93 -1.67
N SER A 62 -1.20 -11.83 -0.84
CA SER A 62 -2.12 -12.91 -1.20
C SER A 62 -3.55 -12.40 -1.36
N ARG A 63 -4.39 -13.22 -2.00
CA ARG A 63 -5.82 -12.91 -2.16
C ARG A 63 -6.53 -12.73 -0.82
N ASP A 64 -6.21 -13.57 0.16
CA ASP A 64 -6.77 -13.48 1.52
C ASP A 64 -6.45 -12.14 2.16
N LYS A 65 -5.19 -11.70 2.10
CA LYS A 65 -4.77 -10.41 2.66
C LYS A 65 -5.48 -9.22 1.98
N TRP A 66 -5.71 -9.32 0.67
CA TRP A 66 -6.46 -8.31 -0.07
C TRP A 66 -7.92 -8.24 0.40
N LEU A 67 -8.57 -9.38 0.66
CA LEU A 67 -9.94 -9.45 1.17
C LEU A 67 -10.06 -8.94 2.61
N GLU A 68 -9.10 -9.27 3.49
CA GLU A 68 -9.05 -8.73 4.85
C GLU A 68 -8.95 -7.20 4.84
N ALA A 69 -8.02 -6.66 4.06
CA ALA A 69 -7.86 -5.22 3.91
C ALA A 69 -9.11 -4.55 3.31
N GLN A 70 -9.79 -5.22 2.37
CA GLN A 70 -11.08 -4.75 1.86
C GLN A 70 -12.15 -4.71 2.94
N SER A 71 -12.23 -5.74 3.80
CA SER A 71 -13.19 -5.80 4.89
C SER A 71 -12.95 -4.69 5.91
N ASN A 72 -11.69 -4.42 6.27
CA ASN A 72 -11.33 -3.34 7.21
C ASN A 72 -11.72 -1.94 6.70
N LEU A 73 -11.75 -1.76 5.38
CA LEU A 73 -12.19 -0.50 4.76
C LEU A 73 -13.73 -0.34 4.76
N ILE A 74 -14.48 -1.43 4.79
CA ILE A 74 -15.95 -1.41 4.78
C ILE A 74 -16.51 -1.14 6.19
N ASP A 75 -15.78 -1.52 7.24
CA ASP A 75 -16.20 -1.37 8.64
C ASP A 75 -15.95 0.05 9.23
N LYS A 76 -15.41 0.99 8.45
CA LYS A 76 -15.02 2.34 8.88
C LYS A 76 -15.95 3.46 8.42
#